data_AF-A0A7D5PF56-F1
#
_entry.id   AF-A0A7D5PF56-F1
#
_cell.length_a   1.000
_cell.length_b   1.000
_cell.length_c   1.000
_cell.angle_alpha   90.00
_cell.angle_beta   90.00
_cell.angle_gamma   90.00
#
_symmetry.space_group_name_H-M   'P 1'
#
loop_
_entity.id
_entity.type
_entity.pdbx_description
1 polymer ?
#
loop_
_entity_poly.entity_id
_entity_poly.type
_entity_poly.pdbx_seq_one_letter_code
_entity_poly.pdbx_strand_id
1 'polypeptide(L)'
;MTDRLTGVAQSIYTRDLPGEPRSAATRRGLMETITNTFPDAEFAGHGKGRIVVWLPSIPHRVLTEDERSTVHDGVVVKFAYNVDHDDDGLRQNRTEASIWEQGSPVIDTEYLAPVLGTGAEQKWLIMPYRDLIPSTAQFEDIMLEIFGELPTGDLGAKSSWGLTGENTIECCDYGRCPITTTDDSTNTHANISV
;
A
#
# COMPACT_ATOMS: atom_id res chain seq x y z
N MET A 1 34.27 17.84 -5.05
CA MET A 1 33.33 16.83 -5.59
C MET A 1 32.80 16.06 -4.39
N THR A 2 31.90 16.71 -3.66
CA THR A 2 31.25 16.21 -2.44
C THR A 2 30.03 17.10 -2.22
N ASP A 3 28.96 16.52 -1.70
CA ASP A 3 27.63 17.10 -1.42
C ASP A 3 26.62 17.16 -2.59
N ARG A 4 25.81 16.10 -2.67
CA ARG A 4 24.47 16.08 -3.26
C ARG A 4 23.51 15.14 -2.51
N LEU A 5 23.63 15.07 -1.18
CA LEU A 5 22.68 14.41 -0.29
C LEU A 5 22.07 15.42 0.70
N THR A 6 21.44 16.47 0.18
CA THR A 6 20.75 17.48 1.01
C THR A 6 19.49 17.93 0.29
N GLY A 7 18.32 17.57 0.83
CA GLY A 7 17.07 18.23 0.45
C GLY A 7 15.79 17.46 0.76
N VAL A 8 15.68 16.20 0.32
CA VAL A 8 14.37 15.51 0.30
C VAL A 8 14.24 14.46 1.42
N ALA A 9 15.34 13.83 1.83
CA ALA A 9 15.33 12.76 2.84
C ALA A 9 15.13 13.24 4.30
N GLN A 10 15.10 14.56 4.55
CA GLN A 10 15.06 15.12 5.91
C GLN A 10 13.70 15.73 6.29
N SER A 11 12.76 15.94 5.36
CA SER A 11 11.53 16.69 5.65
C SER A 11 10.28 15.85 5.94
N ILE A 12 10.39 14.53 6.03
CA ILE A 12 9.23 13.64 6.34
C ILE A 12 9.38 12.96 7.72
N TYR A 13 10.57 13.02 8.34
CA TYR A 13 10.87 12.32 9.59
C TYR A 13 10.61 13.11 10.89
N THR A 14 9.99 14.29 10.83
CA THR A 14 9.74 15.13 12.03
C THR A 14 8.27 15.35 12.34
N ARG A 15 7.36 14.51 11.86
CA ARG A 15 6.03 14.42 12.47
C ARG A 15 6.04 13.29 13.49
N ASP A 16 6.32 13.65 14.74
CA ASP A 16 5.90 12.87 15.89
C ASP A 16 4.39 12.64 15.74
N LEU A 17 4.00 11.40 15.46
CA LEU A 17 2.61 10.98 15.56
C LEU A 17 2.29 10.79 17.04
N PRO A 18 1.10 11.23 17.50
CA PRO A 18 0.76 11.25 18.91
C PRO A 18 0.69 9.82 19.45
N GLY A 19 1.59 9.52 20.40
CA GLY A 19 1.62 8.27 21.16
C GLY A 19 2.23 7.09 20.41
N GLU A 20 3.44 6.67 20.80
CA GLU A 20 3.67 5.32 21.34
C GLU A 20 5.15 4.88 21.22
N PRO A 21 5.85 4.68 22.37
CA PRO A 21 7.21 4.15 22.44
C PRO A 21 7.40 2.73 21.86
N ARG A 22 6.32 1.93 21.73
CA ARG A 22 6.38 0.56 21.20
C ARG A 22 6.48 0.49 19.67
N SER A 23 6.07 1.54 18.97
CA SER A 23 5.98 1.53 17.51
C SER A 23 7.36 1.57 16.82
N ALA A 24 8.34 2.29 17.38
CA ALA A 24 9.67 2.43 16.78
C ALA A 24 10.55 1.18 16.96
N ALA A 25 10.47 0.53 18.13
CA ALA A 25 11.23 -0.68 18.43
C ALA A 25 10.73 -1.86 17.60
N THR A 26 9.40 -2.03 17.51
CA THR A 26 8.79 -3.05 16.63
C THR A 26 9.14 -2.80 15.17
N ARG A 27 9.06 -1.55 14.70
CA ARG A 27 9.47 -1.23 13.32
C ARG A 27 10.94 -1.56 13.06
N ARG A 28 11.82 -1.22 14.00
CA ARG A 28 13.25 -1.50 13.90
C ARG A 28 13.53 -3.00 13.90
N GLY A 29 12.95 -3.76 14.83
CA GLY A 29 13.15 -5.21 14.89
C GLY A 29 12.59 -5.94 13.65
N LEU A 30 11.46 -5.46 13.12
CA LEU A 30 10.92 -5.98 11.86
C LEU A 30 11.83 -5.62 10.67
N MET A 31 12.32 -4.38 10.59
CA MET A 31 13.26 -3.97 9.55
C MET A 31 14.57 -4.76 9.61
N GLU A 32 15.15 -4.94 10.80
CA GLU A 32 16.34 -5.77 11.01
C GLU A 32 16.09 -7.21 10.53
N THR A 33 14.93 -7.78 10.85
CA THR A 33 14.54 -9.12 10.39
C THR A 33 14.43 -9.17 8.86
N ILE A 34 13.80 -8.15 8.25
CA ILE A 34 13.65 -8.05 6.79
C ILE A 34 15.02 -7.93 6.13
N THR A 35 15.87 -6.99 6.55
CA THR A 35 17.20 -6.79 5.96
C THR A 35 18.09 -8.03 6.10
N ASN A 36 18.00 -8.75 7.22
CA ASN A 36 18.75 -10.00 7.40
C ASN A 36 18.25 -11.14 6.50
N THR A 37 16.95 -11.16 6.20
CA THR A 37 16.33 -12.20 5.35
C THR A 37 16.43 -11.87 3.86
N PHE A 38 16.34 -10.58 3.53
CA PHE A 38 16.32 -10.03 2.19
C PHE A 38 17.33 -8.87 2.13
N PRO A 39 18.62 -9.18 1.85
CA PRO A 39 19.68 -8.17 1.91
C PRO A 39 19.53 -7.06 0.87
N ASP A 40 18.86 -7.35 -0.25
CA ASP A 40 18.58 -6.39 -1.32
C ASP A 40 17.25 -5.65 -1.12
N ALA A 41 16.62 -5.79 0.05
CA ALA A 41 15.38 -5.08 0.35
C ALA A 41 15.62 -3.61 0.60
N GLU A 42 14.88 -2.76 -0.12
CA GLU A 42 14.88 -1.33 0.11
C GLU A 42 13.59 -0.90 0.81
N PHE A 43 13.73 0.02 1.76
CA PHE A 43 12.57 0.58 2.43
C PHE A 43 11.79 1.49 1.47
N ALA A 44 10.54 1.14 1.20
CA ALA A 44 9.67 1.91 0.31
C ALA A 44 8.71 2.83 1.08
N GLY A 45 8.34 2.47 2.31
CA GLY A 45 7.49 3.32 3.14
C GLY A 45 6.85 2.59 4.32
N HIS A 46 5.97 3.28 5.03
CA HIS A 46 5.16 2.68 6.09
C HIS A 46 3.72 3.18 6.03
N GLY A 47 2.77 2.28 6.26
CA GLY A 47 1.36 2.59 6.46
C GLY A 47 0.98 2.50 7.94
N LYS A 48 -0.29 2.75 8.30
CA LYS A 48 -0.74 2.42 9.66
C LYS A 48 -0.66 0.90 9.86
N GLY A 49 0.20 0.45 10.78
CA GLY A 49 0.39 -0.97 11.09
C GLY A 49 1.15 -1.78 10.03
N ARG A 50 1.76 -1.14 9.00
CA ARG A 50 2.49 -1.85 7.94
C ARG A 50 3.85 -1.22 7.64
N ILE A 51 4.85 -2.05 7.41
CA ILE A 51 6.11 -1.67 6.76
C ILE A 51 6.04 -2.15 5.31
N VAL A 52 6.46 -1.29 4.39
CA VAL A 52 6.47 -1.57 2.97
C VAL A 52 7.92 -1.56 2.50
N VAL A 53 8.35 -2.65 1.88
CA VAL A 53 9.68 -2.76 1.28
C VAL A 53 9.57 -3.14 -0.18
N TRP A 54 10.49 -2.63 -0.97
CA TRP A 54 10.69 -3.06 -2.35
C TRP A 54 11.76 -4.15 -2.38
N LEU A 55 11.54 -5.16 -3.23
CA LEU A 55 12.48 -6.23 -3.53
C LEU A 55 12.69 -6.31 -5.04
N PRO A 56 13.93 -6.25 -5.55
CA PRO A 56 14.20 -6.44 -6.97
C PRO A 56 13.87 -7.87 -7.45
N SER A 57 13.94 -8.85 -6.55
CA SER A 57 13.56 -10.24 -6.83
C SER A 57 13.15 -10.97 -5.54
N ILE A 58 12.36 -12.04 -5.67
CA ILE A 58 11.97 -12.90 -4.54
C ILE A 58 12.90 -14.13 -4.53
N PRO A 59 13.85 -14.26 -3.59
CA PRO A 59 14.96 -15.23 -3.68
C PRO A 59 14.55 -16.71 -3.73
N HIS A 60 13.30 -17.03 -3.36
CA HIS A 60 12.81 -18.41 -3.21
C HIS A 60 11.48 -18.67 -3.94
N ARG A 61 11.07 -17.78 -4.85
CA ARG A 61 9.85 -17.94 -5.63
C ARG A 61 10.14 -17.65 -7.09
N VAL A 62 9.87 -18.64 -7.93
CA VAL A 62 9.77 -18.43 -9.38
C VAL A 62 8.36 -17.94 -9.66
N LEU A 63 8.23 -16.74 -10.20
CA LEU A 63 6.94 -16.20 -10.65
C LEU A 63 6.38 -17.05 -11.81
N THR A 64 5.06 -17.13 -11.96
CA THR A 64 4.46 -17.69 -13.19
C THR A 64 4.71 -16.77 -14.38
N GLU A 65 4.38 -17.20 -15.60
CA GLU A 65 4.52 -16.33 -16.78
C GLU A 65 3.60 -15.10 -16.69
N ASP A 66 2.36 -15.30 -16.24
CA ASP A 66 1.38 -14.21 -16.04
C ASP A 66 1.82 -13.24 -14.92
N GLU A 67 2.51 -13.75 -13.88
CA GLU A 67 3.08 -12.90 -12.83
C GLU A 67 4.31 -12.15 -13.33
N ARG A 68 5.13 -12.75 -14.20
CA ARG A 68 6.28 -12.07 -14.80
C ARG A 68 5.87 -10.94 -15.73
N SER A 69 4.79 -11.09 -16.48
CA SER A 69 4.31 -10.02 -17.37
C SER A 69 3.80 -8.81 -16.60
N THR A 70 3.38 -8.99 -15.35
CA THR A 70 2.87 -7.92 -14.48
C THR A 70 3.93 -7.33 -13.54
N VAL A 71 5.03 -8.04 -13.30
CA VAL A 71 6.16 -7.63 -12.44
C VAL A 71 7.30 -7.12 -13.32
N HIS A 72 7.37 -5.80 -13.52
CA HIS A 72 8.39 -5.17 -14.38
C HIS A 72 9.72 -4.91 -13.64
N ASP A 73 9.65 -4.18 -12.52
CA ASP A 73 10.83 -3.70 -11.79
C ASP A 73 10.93 -4.27 -10.37
N GLY A 74 10.37 -5.47 -10.17
CA GLY A 74 10.35 -6.14 -8.87
C GLY A 74 9.02 -6.02 -8.15
N VAL A 75 9.04 -6.35 -6.86
CA VAL A 75 7.83 -6.47 -6.04
C VAL A 75 7.89 -5.59 -4.82
N VAL A 76 6.72 -5.26 -4.30
CA VAL A 76 6.53 -4.64 -3.00
C VAL A 76 6.00 -5.69 -2.03
N VAL A 77 6.57 -5.74 -0.83
CA VAL A 77 6.09 -6.59 0.26
C VAL A 77 5.60 -5.71 1.40
N LYS A 78 4.33 -5.88 1.77
CA LYS A 78 3.69 -5.16 2.88
C LYS A 78 3.64 -6.06 4.12
N PHE A 79 4.53 -5.83 5.07
CA PHE A 79 4.59 -6.55 6.34
C PHE A 79 3.71 -5.88 7.39
N ALA A 80 2.74 -6.62 7.92
CA ALA A 80 1.93 -6.18 9.05
C ALA A 80 2.73 -6.25 10.36
N TYR A 81 2.53 -5.25 11.22
CA TYR A 81 2.93 -5.29 12.62
C TYR A 81 1.75 -4.86 13.47
N ASN A 82 1.46 -5.64 14.52
CA ASN A 82 0.35 -5.36 15.40
C ASN A 82 0.62 -4.07 16.18
N VAL A 83 -0.31 -3.13 16.04
CA VAL A 83 -0.60 -2.11 17.03
C VAL A 83 -1.90 -2.54 17.71
N ASP A 84 -1.97 -2.46 19.04
CA ASP A 84 -3.08 -2.96 19.86
C ASP A 84 -4.39 -2.17 19.62
N HIS A 85 -4.86 -1.97 18.39
CA HIS A 85 -6.08 -1.23 18.05
C HIS A 85 -6.69 -1.66 16.71
N ASP A 86 -7.99 -1.35 16.54
CA ASP A 86 -8.88 -1.62 15.40
C ASP A 86 -8.46 -0.97 14.06
N ASP A 87 -7.16 -0.87 13.75
CA ASP A 87 -6.59 -0.37 12.49
C ASP A 87 -5.30 -1.14 12.12
N ASP A 88 -5.24 -2.41 12.56
CA ASP A 88 -4.09 -3.30 12.45
C ASP A 88 -3.75 -3.64 10.98
N GLY A 89 -2.46 -3.61 10.64
CA GLY A 89 -1.96 -3.95 9.31
C GLY A 89 -2.34 -5.36 8.88
N LEU A 90 -2.61 -6.25 9.84
CA LEU A 90 -3.13 -7.58 9.57
C LEU A 90 -4.52 -7.54 8.93
N ARG A 91 -5.42 -6.66 9.42
CA ARG A 91 -6.74 -6.47 8.80
C ARG A 91 -6.56 -5.95 7.38
N GLN A 92 -5.71 -4.94 7.20
CA GLN A 92 -5.46 -4.36 5.88
C GLN A 92 -4.95 -5.40 4.89
N ASN A 93 -4.01 -6.26 5.29
CA ASN A 93 -3.51 -7.33 4.42
C ASN A 93 -4.60 -8.36 4.05
N ARG A 94 -5.48 -8.70 5.00
CA ARG A 94 -6.63 -9.60 4.74
C ARG A 94 -7.64 -8.96 3.79
N THR A 95 -7.91 -7.67 3.97
CA THR A 95 -8.82 -6.91 3.09
C THR A 95 -8.27 -6.86 1.67
N GLU A 96 -6.99 -6.55 1.46
CA GLU A 96 -6.38 -6.55 0.13
C GLU A 96 -6.46 -7.94 -0.52
N ALA A 97 -6.07 -8.99 0.20
CA ALA A 97 -6.17 -10.35 -0.31
C ALA A 97 -7.62 -10.74 -0.67
N SER A 98 -8.58 -10.41 0.19
CA SER A 98 -10.00 -10.72 -0.03
C SER A 98 -10.58 -9.96 -1.22
N ILE A 99 -10.27 -8.66 -1.36
CA ILE A 99 -10.75 -7.85 -2.48
C ILE A 99 -10.15 -8.36 -3.79
N TRP A 100 -8.86 -8.73 -3.79
CA TRP A 100 -8.25 -9.30 -4.98
C TRP A 100 -8.88 -10.64 -5.39
N GLU A 101 -9.14 -11.52 -4.41
CA GLU A 101 -9.71 -12.85 -4.67
C GLU A 101 -11.21 -12.83 -5.01
N GLN A 102 -11.98 -11.91 -4.41
CA GLN A 102 -13.44 -11.94 -4.42
C GLN A 102 -14.07 -10.72 -5.09
N GLY A 103 -13.28 -9.70 -5.42
CA GLY A 103 -13.74 -8.41 -5.92
C GLY A 103 -14.18 -7.45 -4.81
N SER A 104 -14.54 -6.23 -5.21
CA SER A 104 -15.15 -5.20 -4.35
C SER A 104 -16.34 -4.58 -5.08
N PRO A 105 -17.39 -4.12 -4.36
CA PRO A 105 -18.45 -3.34 -4.98
C PRO A 105 -18.05 -1.91 -5.35
N VAL A 106 -16.84 -1.46 -4.97
CA VAL A 106 -16.41 -0.05 -5.12
C VAL A 106 -15.47 0.17 -6.30
N ILE A 107 -14.67 -0.85 -6.65
CA ILE A 107 -13.65 -0.76 -7.69
C ILE A 107 -13.53 -2.12 -8.37
N ASP A 108 -13.54 -2.12 -9.71
CA ASP A 108 -13.34 -3.33 -10.49
C ASP A 108 -11.89 -3.83 -10.35
N THR A 109 -11.73 -5.15 -10.32
CA THR A 109 -10.43 -5.82 -10.12
C THR A 109 -9.40 -5.43 -11.16
N GLU A 110 -9.80 -5.02 -12.37
CA GLU A 110 -8.87 -4.59 -13.43
C GLU A 110 -8.09 -3.31 -13.07
N TYR A 111 -8.62 -2.49 -12.16
CA TYR A 111 -7.97 -1.29 -11.66
C TYR A 111 -7.17 -1.54 -10.38
N LEU A 112 -6.97 -2.79 -9.97
CA LEU A 112 -6.24 -3.14 -8.75
C LEU A 112 -4.90 -3.76 -9.09
N ALA A 113 -3.86 -3.34 -8.39
CA ALA A 113 -2.59 -4.05 -8.44
C ALA A 113 -2.78 -5.45 -7.83
N PRO A 114 -2.32 -6.51 -8.50
CA PRO A 114 -2.61 -7.89 -8.09
C PRO A 114 -1.92 -8.24 -6.77
N VAL A 115 -2.61 -9.03 -5.93
CA VAL A 115 -1.96 -9.73 -4.80
C VAL A 115 -1.35 -11.01 -5.35
N LEU A 116 -0.03 -11.02 -5.50
CA LEU A 116 0.73 -12.17 -6.02
C LEU A 116 0.85 -13.28 -4.97
N GLY A 117 0.78 -12.94 -3.69
CA GLY A 117 0.80 -13.96 -2.64
C GLY A 117 0.76 -13.38 -1.24
N THR A 118 0.47 -14.26 -0.29
CA THR A 118 0.36 -13.91 1.13
C THR A 118 1.20 -14.83 2.00
N GLY A 119 1.63 -14.30 3.14
CA GLY A 119 2.34 -15.06 4.16
C GLY A 119 1.42 -15.85 5.06
N ALA A 120 2.03 -16.69 5.91
CA ALA A 120 1.32 -17.36 6.98
C ALA A 120 0.50 -16.35 7.81
N GLU A 121 -0.78 -16.67 8.02
CA GLU A 121 -1.75 -15.82 8.72
C GLU A 121 -1.94 -14.42 8.11
N GLN A 122 -1.53 -14.20 6.85
CA GLN A 122 -1.59 -12.91 6.14
C GLN A 122 -0.73 -11.80 6.79
N LYS A 123 0.32 -12.17 7.54
CA LYS A 123 1.27 -11.22 8.13
C LYS A 123 2.07 -10.42 7.11
N TRP A 124 2.12 -10.90 5.86
CA TRP A 124 2.65 -10.14 4.75
C TRP A 124 1.88 -10.46 3.47
N LEU A 125 1.94 -9.55 2.51
CA LEU A 125 1.49 -9.78 1.15
C LEU A 125 2.50 -9.21 0.15
N ILE A 126 2.51 -9.77 -1.05
CA ILE A 126 3.40 -9.42 -2.14
C ILE A 126 2.55 -8.89 -3.29
N MET A 127 2.94 -7.73 -3.81
CA MET A 127 2.32 -7.07 -4.96
C MET A 127 3.41 -6.65 -5.94
N PRO A 128 3.10 -6.43 -7.22
CA PRO A 128 4.05 -5.79 -8.12
C PRO A 128 4.45 -4.40 -7.63
N TYR A 129 5.68 -3.99 -7.93
CA TYR A 129 6.06 -2.59 -7.82
C TYR A 129 5.38 -1.76 -8.92
N ARG A 130 5.03 -0.51 -8.57
CA ARG A 130 4.46 0.49 -9.47
C ARG A 130 5.08 1.85 -9.18
N ASP A 131 5.33 2.60 -10.24
CA ASP A 131 5.71 4.01 -10.09
C ASP A 131 4.49 4.80 -9.64
N LEU A 132 4.56 5.36 -8.42
CA LEU A 132 3.44 6.07 -7.83
C LEU A 132 3.11 7.34 -8.62
N ILE A 133 1.82 7.52 -8.91
CA ILE A 133 1.32 8.67 -9.64
C ILE A 133 1.12 9.83 -8.66
N PRO A 134 1.78 10.98 -8.85
CA PRO A 134 1.47 12.16 -8.06
C PRO A 134 0.07 12.66 -8.41
N SER A 135 -0.69 13.07 -7.41
CA SER A 135 -1.98 13.72 -7.65
C SER A 135 -1.79 15.04 -8.39
N THR A 136 -2.38 15.08 -9.58
CA THR A 136 -2.40 16.19 -10.53
C THR A 136 -3.84 16.35 -11.05
N ALA A 137 -4.16 17.49 -11.67
CA ALA A 137 -5.48 17.69 -12.27
C ALA A 137 -5.83 16.61 -13.32
N GLN A 138 -4.85 16.22 -14.13
CA GLN A 138 -5.02 15.14 -15.11
C GLN A 138 -5.33 13.79 -14.43
N PHE A 139 -4.70 13.51 -13.29
CA PHE A 139 -5.00 12.30 -12.53
C PHE A 139 -6.43 12.33 -11.94
N GLU A 140 -6.87 13.49 -11.44
CA GLU A 140 -8.24 13.68 -10.96
C GLU A 140 -9.28 13.49 -12.08
N ASP A 141 -9.00 13.95 -13.31
CA ASP A 141 -9.87 13.70 -14.48
C ASP A 141 -10.02 12.19 -14.77
N ILE A 142 -8.93 11.43 -14.67
CA ILE A 142 -8.96 9.96 -14.84
C ILE A 142 -9.78 9.29 -13.72
N MET A 143 -9.61 9.74 -12.47
CA MET A 143 -10.42 9.22 -11.36
C MET A 143 -11.91 9.49 -11.57
N LEU A 144 -12.27 10.68 -12.07
CA LEU A 144 -13.65 11.00 -12.43
C LEU A 144 -14.18 10.11 -13.56
N GLU A 145 -13.36 9.74 -14.53
CA GLU A 145 -13.75 8.81 -15.60
C GLU A 145 -14.03 7.40 -15.06
N ILE A 146 -13.20 6.89 -14.16
CA ILE A 146 -13.33 5.55 -13.58
C ILE A 146 -14.53 5.46 -12.63
N PHE A 147 -14.66 6.42 -11.71
CA PHE A 147 -15.62 6.34 -10.60
C PHE A 147 -16.89 7.17 -10.83
N GLY A 148 -16.90 8.08 -11.81
CA GLY A 148 -17.97 9.08 -11.99
C GLY A 148 -17.94 10.23 -10.99
N GLU A 149 -17.13 10.11 -9.94
CA GLU A 149 -16.86 11.12 -8.90
C GLU A 149 -15.42 11.00 -8.39
N LEU A 150 -14.94 11.98 -7.63
CA LEU A 150 -13.62 11.84 -6.99
C LEU A 150 -13.75 10.93 -5.78
N PRO A 151 -13.13 9.73 -5.79
CA PRO A 151 -13.21 8.81 -4.67
C PRO A 151 -12.53 9.42 -3.44
N THR A 152 -12.95 9.00 -2.25
CA THR A 152 -12.34 9.43 -0.97
C THR A 152 -11.68 8.25 -0.25
N GLY A 153 -10.99 8.51 0.86
CA GLY A 153 -10.30 7.46 1.62
C GLY A 153 -9.10 6.87 0.89
N ASP A 154 -8.88 5.55 1.03
CA ASP A 154 -7.74 4.86 0.43
C ASP A 154 -7.76 4.90 -1.11
N LEU A 155 -8.94 5.00 -1.75
CA LEU A 155 -9.06 5.16 -3.21
C LEU A 155 -8.80 6.60 -3.69
N GLY A 156 -9.02 7.60 -2.84
CA GLY A 156 -8.78 9.02 -3.16
C GLY A 156 -7.38 9.54 -2.78
N ALA A 157 -6.59 8.74 -2.05
CA ALA A 157 -5.33 9.19 -1.50
C ALA A 157 -4.23 9.30 -2.58
N LYS A 158 -3.41 10.35 -2.47
CA LYS A 158 -2.32 10.73 -3.41
C LYS A 158 -1.16 9.71 -3.51
N SER A 159 -1.29 8.52 -2.93
CA SER A 159 -0.24 7.50 -2.87
C SER A 159 -0.75 6.08 -3.11
N SER A 160 -2.00 5.94 -3.52
CA SER A 160 -2.62 4.63 -3.72
C SER A 160 -2.61 4.17 -5.17
N TRP A 161 -2.10 4.96 -6.11
CA TRP A 161 -2.19 4.65 -7.54
C TRP A 161 -0.81 4.68 -8.19
N GLY A 162 -0.56 3.75 -9.09
CA GLY A 162 0.72 3.63 -9.78
C GLY A 162 0.58 3.16 -11.23
N LEU A 163 1.64 3.37 -12.00
CA LEU A 163 1.71 2.98 -13.41
C LEU A 163 2.24 1.55 -13.58
N THR A 164 1.62 0.80 -14.48
CA THR A 164 2.17 -0.43 -15.02
C THR A 164 3.20 -0.14 -16.12
N GLY A 165 3.95 -1.16 -16.56
CA GLY A 165 4.87 -1.03 -17.69
C GLY A 165 4.18 -0.74 -19.04
N GLU A 166 2.85 -0.90 -19.11
CA GLU A 166 2.02 -0.61 -20.27
C GLU A 166 1.35 0.78 -20.20
N ASN A 167 1.73 1.61 -19.22
CA ASN A 167 1.10 2.91 -18.92
C ASN A 167 -0.38 2.85 -18.56
N THR A 168 -0.85 1.71 -18.03
CA THR A 168 -2.15 1.64 -17.36
C THR A 168 -2.01 2.01 -15.89
N ILE A 169 -3.10 2.40 -15.25
CA ILE A 169 -3.11 2.80 -13.84
C ILE A 169 -3.73 1.71 -12.97
N GLU A 170 -3.13 1.46 -11.81
CA GLU A 170 -3.61 0.48 -10.84
C GLU A 170 -3.59 1.06 -9.43
N CYS A 171 -4.64 0.76 -8.65
CA CYS A 171 -4.70 1.02 -7.24
C CYS A 171 -3.82 -0.01 -6.49
N CYS A 172 -2.77 0.50 -5.84
CA CYS A 172 -1.77 -0.22 -5.08
C CYS A 172 -2.09 -0.32 -3.58
N ASP A 173 -3.04 0.46 -3.07
CA ASP A 173 -3.41 0.47 -1.64
C ASP A 173 -4.93 0.52 -1.46
N TYR A 174 -5.52 -0.65 -1.22
CA TYR A 174 -6.96 -0.83 -1.07
C TYR A 174 -7.32 -1.61 0.21
N GLY A 175 -6.41 -1.65 1.18
CA GLY A 175 -6.59 -2.37 2.45
C GLY A 175 -7.65 -1.82 3.40
N ARG A 176 -8.21 -0.64 3.14
CA ARG A 176 -9.40 -0.13 3.83
C ARG A 176 -10.59 0.11 2.91
N CYS A 177 -10.55 -0.41 1.69
CA CYS A 177 -11.74 -0.36 0.84
C CYS A 177 -12.88 -1.17 1.49
N PRO A 178 -14.13 -0.68 1.40
CA PRO A 178 -15.30 -1.44 1.82
C PRO A 178 -15.37 -2.78 1.09
N ILE A 179 -15.61 -3.84 1.85
CA ILE A 179 -15.79 -5.20 1.32
C ILE A 179 -17.28 -5.58 1.19
N THR A 180 -18.18 -4.74 1.69
CA THR A 180 -19.63 -4.87 1.50
C THR A 180 -20.26 -3.48 1.28
N THR A 181 -21.42 -3.43 0.61
CA THR A 181 -22.21 -2.18 0.43
C THR A 181 -22.86 -1.68 1.72
N THR A 182 -22.63 -2.36 2.85
CA THR A 182 -23.24 -2.07 4.16
C THR A 182 -22.25 -1.61 5.23
N ASP A 183 -20.96 -1.44 4.91
CA ASP A 183 -19.97 -0.84 5.84
C ASP A 183 -20.11 0.69 5.93
N ASP A 184 -21.36 1.16 5.99
CA ASP A 184 -21.70 2.51 6.39
C ASP A 184 -22.19 2.47 7.83
N SER A 185 -21.66 3.38 8.64
CA SER A 185 -21.97 3.64 10.06
C SER A 185 -21.25 2.77 11.12
N THR A 186 -20.12 3.28 11.61
CA THR A 186 -20.11 3.84 12.98
C THR A 186 -19.02 4.90 13.15
N ASN A 187 -19.47 6.16 13.30
CA ASN A 187 -18.80 7.30 13.94
C ASN A 187 -17.48 7.82 13.33
N THR A 188 -17.41 9.03 12.77
CA THR A 188 -17.60 10.28 13.55
C THR A 188 -17.85 11.51 12.66
N HIS A 189 -18.95 12.21 12.97
CA HIS A 189 -19.26 13.64 12.78
C HIS A 189 -18.91 14.39 11.48
N ALA A 190 -19.97 14.75 10.75
CA ALA A 190 -20.09 16.09 10.18
C ALA A 190 -21.57 16.54 10.14
N ASN A 191 -22.05 17.09 11.26
CA ASN A 191 -23.07 18.13 11.17
C ASN A 191 -22.31 19.45 10.98
N ILE A 192 -22.26 19.94 9.75
CA ILE A 192 -22.07 21.36 9.50
C ILE A 192 -23.17 21.78 8.54
N SER A 193 -24.17 22.45 9.11
CA SER A 193 -25.06 23.31 8.36
C SER A 193 -24.27 24.52 7.86
N VAL A 194 -24.45 24.84 6.59
CA VAL A 194 -24.46 26.23 6.09
C VAL A 194 -25.72 26.38 5.25
#